data_AF-A0A9P1FU32-F1
#
_entry.id   AF-A0A9P1FU32-F1
#
_cell.length_a   1.000
_cell.length_b   1.000
_cell.length_c   1.000
_cell.angle_alpha   90.00
_cell.angle_beta   90.00
_cell.angle_gamma   90.00
#
_symmetry.space_group_name_H-M   'P 1'
#
loop_
_entity.id
_entity.type
_entity.pdbx_description
1 polymer ?
#
loop_
_entity_poly.entity_id
_entity_poly.type
_entity_poly.pdbx_seq_one_letter_code
_entity_poly.pdbx_strand_id
1 'polypeptide(L)'
;MPLGINLFGKGHTQEAQQESAKEMVRDWQRKLRSEVRGVDRSIRKIEQEEDKIRKEIKDMAKANGDPKSIQMLAKSLVRSGKGKARLYTSRSIMQSAAAELETTAATMRLSDSMSKSTEVMKQMNSLVRIPEMEESISSMKREMMRAGLIEEMLDEGMEEMDGPELEEEAEVEVDKVLEDLAIDASVRMAVTRPQAAGQLAPAQAAPVGESRQAVTGGYAT
;
A
#
# COMPACT_ATOMS: atom_id res chain seq x y z
N MET A 1 27.47 -9.60 -67.93
CA MET A 1 26.08 -9.90 -67.51
C MET A 1 26.01 -9.74 -65.99
N PRO A 2 24.91 -9.18 -65.45
CA PRO A 2 24.99 -8.06 -64.51
C PRO A 2 25.06 -8.46 -63.03
N LEU A 3 25.70 -7.57 -62.27
CA LEU A 3 25.68 -7.47 -60.82
C LEU A 3 24.24 -7.11 -60.38
N GLY A 4 23.58 -8.03 -59.67
CA GLY A 4 22.33 -7.75 -58.98
C GLY A 4 22.59 -6.86 -57.78
N ILE A 5 22.41 -5.56 -57.97
CA ILE A 5 22.39 -4.57 -56.90
C ILE A 5 21.13 -4.82 -56.07
N ASN A 6 21.30 -5.31 -54.84
CA ASN A 6 20.23 -5.31 -53.84
C ASN A 6 19.92 -3.85 -53.47
N LEU A 7 18.95 -3.27 -54.18
CA LEU A 7 18.55 -1.86 -54.13
C LEU A 7 17.25 -1.60 -53.35
N PHE A 8 16.75 -2.57 -52.58
CA PHE A 8 15.55 -2.35 -51.74
C PHE A 8 15.90 -2.44 -50.26
N GLY A 9 15.77 -1.32 -49.57
CA GLY A 9 16.08 -1.14 -48.16
C GLY A 9 15.23 -2.04 -47.27
N LYS A 10 15.87 -2.63 -46.26
CA LYS A 10 15.29 -3.47 -45.20
C LYS A 10 14.27 -2.75 -44.29
N GLY A 11 13.84 -1.54 -44.63
CA GLY A 11 12.99 -0.69 -43.76
C GLY A 11 11.48 -0.75 -44.03
N HIS A 12 11.03 -1.38 -45.12
CA HIS A 12 9.62 -1.35 -45.55
C HIS A 12 8.96 -2.71 -45.75
N THR A 13 9.60 -3.81 -45.35
CA THR A 13 8.96 -5.14 -45.40
C THR A 13 8.04 -5.30 -44.19
N GLN A 14 6.86 -5.91 -44.39
CA GLN A 14 5.90 -6.20 -43.30
C GLN A 14 6.56 -7.02 -42.18
N GLU A 15 7.47 -7.94 -42.54
CA GLU A 15 8.27 -8.71 -41.59
C GLU A 15 9.15 -7.84 -40.69
N ALA A 16 9.80 -6.80 -41.23
CA ALA A 16 10.65 -5.89 -40.44
C ALA A 16 9.83 -4.99 -39.50
N GLN A 17 8.61 -4.60 -39.91
CA GLN A 17 7.69 -3.84 -39.06
C GLN A 17 7.13 -4.70 -37.91
N GLN A 18 6.81 -5.97 -38.18
CA GLN A 18 6.39 -6.92 -37.15
C GLN A 18 7.52 -7.25 -36.17
N GLU A 19 8.75 -7.44 -36.66
CA GLU A 19 9.91 -7.69 -35.82
C GLU A 19 10.19 -6.50 -34.88
N SER A 20 10.10 -5.27 -35.40
CA SER A 20 10.21 -4.03 -34.62
C SER A 20 9.10 -3.91 -33.55
N ALA A 21 7.85 -4.15 -33.91
CA ALA A 21 6.73 -4.08 -32.96
C ALA A 21 6.88 -5.09 -31.81
N LYS A 22 7.35 -6.30 -32.13
CA LYS A 22 7.61 -7.33 -31.14
C LYS A 22 8.80 -7.03 -30.24
N GLU A 23 9.83 -6.37 -30.77
CA GLU A 23 10.94 -5.86 -29.97
C GLU A 23 10.45 -4.82 -28.96
N MET A 24 9.60 -3.87 -29.38
CA MET A 24 8.98 -2.89 -28.47
C MET A 24 8.19 -3.56 -27.33
N VAL A 25 7.36 -4.56 -27.64
CA VAL A 25 6.58 -5.30 -26.61
C VAL A 25 7.50 -6.01 -25.61
N ARG A 26 8.58 -6.62 -26.08
CA ARG A 26 9.59 -7.26 -25.21
C ARG A 26 10.33 -6.24 -24.35
N ASP A 27 10.60 -5.05 -24.87
CA ASP A 27 11.24 -4.00 -24.10
C ASP A 27 10.32 -3.46 -23.01
N TRP A 28 9.04 -3.24 -23.29
CA TRP A 28 8.07 -2.89 -22.24
C TRP A 28 7.91 -3.99 -21.19
N GLN A 29 7.88 -5.27 -21.60
CA GLN A 29 7.89 -6.39 -20.66
C GLN A 29 9.13 -6.37 -19.76
N ARG A 30 10.31 -6.08 -20.30
CA ARG A 30 11.56 -5.96 -19.52
C ARG A 30 11.51 -4.77 -18.57
N LYS A 31 11.00 -3.61 -19.02
CA LYS A 31 10.81 -2.41 -18.19
C LYS A 31 9.88 -2.73 -17.00
N LEU A 32 8.71 -3.32 -17.22
CA LEU A 32 7.79 -3.74 -16.14
C LEU A 32 8.45 -4.73 -15.16
N ARG A 33 9.20 -5.72 -15.66
CA ARG A 33 9.96 -6.63 -14.78
C ARG A 33 11.05 -5.92 -13.98
N SER A 34 11.61 -4.82 -14.49
CA SER A 34 12.55 -3.97 -13.73
C SER A 34 11.83 -3.22 -12.62
N GLU A 35 10.68 -2.61 -12.92
CA GLU A 35 9.82 -1.91 -11.95
C GLU A 35 9.35 -2.85 -10.82
N VAL A 36 8.97 -4.09 -11.14
CA VAL A 36 8.66 -5.13 -10.13
C VAL A 36 9.81 -5.33 -9.14
N ARG A 37 11.06 -5.39 -9.63
CA ARG A 37 12.24 -5.52 -8.75
C ARG A 37 12.50 -4.24 -7.96
N GLY A 38 12.13 -3.08 -8.50
CA GLY A 38 12.12 -1.81 -7.77
C GLY A 38 11.19 -1.86 -6.57
N VAL A 39 9.94 -2.28 -6.80
CA VAL A 39 8.94 -2.45 -5.75
C VAL A 39 9.37 -3.49 -4.72
N ASP A 40 9.90 -4.64 -5.13
CA ASP A 40 10.41 -5.65 -4.21
C ASP A 40 11.50 -5.09 -3.28
N ARG A 41 12.36 -4.19 -3.78
CA ARG A 41 13.37 -3.52 -2.95
C ARG A 41 12.73 -2.52 -1.98
N SER A 42 11.73 -1.76 -2.41
CA SER A 42 11.01 -0.82 -1.55
C SER A 42 10.26 -1.55 -0.43
N ILE A 43 9.57 -2.65 -0.74
CA ILE A 43 8.90 -3.51 0.24
C ILE A 43 9.90 -3.98 1.31
N ARG A 44 11.06 -4.50 0.90
CA ARG A 44 12.10 -4.96 1.85
C ARG A 44 12.63 -3.84 2.74
N LYS A 45 12.79 -2.61 2.21
CA LYS A 45 13.21 -1.46 3.02
C LYS A 45 12.16 -1.11 4.07
N ILE A 46 10.89 -1.09 3.66
CA ILE A 46 9.76 -0.85 4.57
C ILE A 46 9.74 -1.92 5.67
N GLU A 47 9.87 -3.20 5.32
CA GLU A 47 9.90 -4.30 6.30
C GLU A 47 11.03 -4.14 7.32
N GLN A 48 12.23 -3.75 6.88
CA GLN A 48 13.36 -3.48 7.78
C GLN A 48 13.12 -2.28 8.71
N GLU A 49 12.43 -1.25 8.23
CA GLU A 49 12.05 -0.09 9.05
C GLU A 49 10.95 -0.44 10.04
N GLU A 50 9.94 -1.21 9.61
CA GLU A 50 8.89 -1.75 10.48
C GLU A 50 9.48 -2.60 11.61
N ASP A 51 10.45 -3.47 11.32
CA ASP A 51 11.10 -4.31 12.35
C ASP A 51 11.82 -3.47 13.42
N LYS A 52 12.45 -2.35 13.02
CA LYS A 52 13.06 -1.41 13.96
C LYS A 52 12.02 -0.74 14.83
N ILE A 53 10.93 -0.25 14.23
CA ILE A 53 9.81 0.37 14.95
C ILE A 53 9.17 -0.63 15.92
N ARG A 54 8.95 -1.88 15.50
CA ARG A 54 8.41 -2.95 16.36
C ARG A 54 9.30 -3.21 17.57
N LYS A 55 10.63 -3.22 17.38
CA LYS A 55 11.59 -3.37 18.48
C LYS A 55 11.52 -2.17 19.42
N GLU A 56 11.49 -0.96 18.87
CA GLU A 56 11.41 0.29 19.66
C GLU A 56 10.12 0.35 20.49
N ILE A 57 8.97 -0.01 19.93
CA ILE A 57 7.69 -0.10 20.65
C ILE A 57 7.82 -1.08 21.84
N LYS A 58 8.43 -2.26 21.63
CA LYS A 58 8.62 -3.26 22.68
C LYS A 58 9.56 -2.76 23.79
N ASP A 59 10.64 -2.10 23.42
CA ASP A 59 11.62 -1.59 24.38
C ASP A 59 11.03 -0.44 25.20
N MET A 60 10.29 0.49 24.57
CA MET A 60 9.55 1.55 25.25
C MET A 60 8.47 0.99 26.18
N ALA A 61 7.70 -0.01 25.74
CA ALA A 61 6.68 -0.62 26.58
C ALA A 61 7.27 -1.28 27.84
N LYS A 62 8.41 -1.96 27.73
CA LYS A 62 9.11 -2.56 28.88
C LYS A 62 9.69 -1.52 29.84
N ALA A 63 10.12 -0.38 29.31
CA ALA A 63 10.69 0.70 30.09
C ALA A 63 9.63 1.63 30.73
N ASN A 64 8.32 1.34 30.58
CA ASN A 64 7.23 2.24 30.94
C ASN A 64 7.38 3.63 30.30
N GLY A 65 7.76 3.64 29.01
CA GLY A 65 7.87 4.87 28.21
C GLY A 65 6.53 5.58 28.04
N ASP A 66 6.57 6.83 27.56
CA ASP A 66 5.38 7.65 27.36
C ASP A 66 4.35 6.92 26.46
N PRO A 67 3.12 6.66 26.96
CA PRO A 67 2.07 6.03 26.18
C PRO A 67 1.77 6.74 24.85
N LYS A 68 1.91 8.07 24.79
CA LYS A 68 1.69 8.84 23.56
C LYS A 68 2.74 8.53 22.50
N SER A 69 4.01 8.36 22.90
CA SER A 69 5.09 7.98 21.98
C SER A 69 4.88 6.57 21.42
N ILE A 70 4.48 5.62 22.27
CA ILE A 70 4.13 4.26 21.84
C ILE A 70 2.95 4.29 20.86
N GLN A 71 1.92 5.10 21.15
CA GLN A 71 0.76 5.27 20.26
C GLN A 71 1.17 5.81 18.89
N MET A 72 2.04 6.82 18.85
CA MET A 72 2.52 7.44 17.62
C MET A 72 3.30 6.45 16.75
N LEU A 73 4.21 5.67 17.34
CA LEU A 73 4.94 4.64 16.60
C LEU A 73 4.01 3.53 16.10
N ALA A 74 3.04 3.11 16.91
CA ALA A 74 2.05 2.11 16.49
C ALA A 74 1.18 2.61 15.31
N LYS A 75 0.72 3.87 15.34
CA LYS A 75 0.04 4.51 14.20
C LYS A 75 0.93 4.54 12.95
N SER A 76 2.22 4.83 13.11
CA SER A 76 3.17 4.79 12.00
C SER A 76 3.31 3.38 11.42
N LEU A 77 3.28 2.34 12.26
CA LEU A 77 3.34 0.94 11.81
C LEU A 77 2.10 0.56 11.00
N VAL A 78 0.91 1.00 11.43
CA VAL A 78 -0.34 0.80 10.67
C VAL A 78 -0.25 1.44 9.29
N ARG A 79 0.16 2.72 9.23
CA ARG A 79 0.31 3.45 7.96
C ARG A 79 1.32 2.77 7.03
N SER A 80 2.44 2.32 7.58
CA SER A 80 3.46 1.56 6.84
C SER A 80 2.88 0.26 6.28
N GLY A 81 2.10 -0.49 7.08
CA GLY A 81 1.43 -1.71 6.67
C GLY A 81 0.48 -1.50 5.49
N LYS A 82 -0.34 -0.44 5.51
CA LYS A 82 -1.23 -0.06 4.39
C LYS A 82 -0.43 0.32 3.14
N GLY A 83 0.64 1.11 3.29
CA GLY A 83 1.56 1.43 2.20
C GLY A 83 2.17 0.19 1.55
N LYS A 84 2.64 -0.75 2.37
CA LYS A 84 3.17 -2.04 1.93
C LYS A 84 2.13 -2.90 1.21
N ALA A 85 0.89 -2.94 1.71
CA ALA A 85 -0.21 -3.65 1.05
C ALA A 85 -0.48 -3.11 -0.36
N ARG A 86 -0.50 -1.78 -0.53
CA ARG A 86 -0.62 -1.15 -1.85
C ARG A 86 0.52 -1.56 -2.78
N LEU A 87 1.76 -1.56 -2.31
CA LEU A 87 2.91 -2.02 -3.10
C LEU A 87 2.80 -3.49 -3.53
N TYR A 88 2.27 -4.38 -2.69
CA TYR A 88 2.01 -5.77 -3.06
C TYR A 88 0.95 -5.89 -4.16
N THR A 89 -0.13 -5.10 -4.09
CA THR A 89 -1.15 -5.03 -5.15
C THR A 89 -0.53 -4.55 -6.47
N SER A 90 0.23 -3.46 -6.44
CA SER A 90 0.91 -2.90 -7.62
C SER A 90 1.91 -3.89 -8.22
N ARG A 91 2.64 -4.64 -7.38
CA ARG A 91 3.54 -5.71 -7.81
C ARG A 91 2.78 -6.78 -8.61
N SER A 92 1.63 -7.23 -8.10
CA SER A 92 0.81 -8.24 -8.79
C SER A 92 0.30 -7.71 -10.12
N ILE A 93 -0.19 -6.47 -10.16
CA ILE A 93 -0.70 -5.84 -11.39
C ILE A 93 0.40 -5.74 -12.45
N MET A 94 1.62 -5.31 -12.08
CA MET A 94 2.75 -5.28 -13.01
C MET A 94 3.15 -6.66 -13.53
N GLN A 95 3.05 -7.70 -12.70
CA GLN A 95 3.34 -9.07 -13.11
C GLN A 95 2.30 -9.58 -14.12
N SER A 96 1.02 -9.30 -13.89
CA SER A 96 -0.05 -9.58 -14.84
C SER A 96 0.19 -8.86 -16.17
N ALA A 97 0.47 -7.56 -16.13
CA ALA A 97 0.78 -6.77 -17.33
C ALA A 97 1.98 -7.32 -18.10
N ALA A 98 3.05 -7.71 -17.41
CA ALA A 98 4.22 -8.30 -18.06
C ALA A 98 3.89 -9.67 -18.70
N ALA A 99 3.01 -10.47 -18.10
CA ALA A 99 2.57 -11.75 -18.66
C ALA A 99 1.66 -11.55 -19.88
N GLU A 100 0.80 -10.53 -19.86
CA GLU A 100 -0.03 -10.16 -21.01
C GLU A 100 0.82 -9.65 -22.17
N LEU A 101 1.80 -8.79 -21.93
CA LEU A 101 2.75 -8.36 -22.97
C LEU A 101 3.53 -9.54 -23.54
N GLU A 102 3.92 -10.51 -22.71
CA GLU A 102 4.56 -11.75 -23.19
C GLU A 102 3.64 -12.54 -24.12
N THR A 103 2.36 -12.63 -23.77
CA THR A 103 1.33 -13.27 -24.60
C THR A 103 1.13 -12.51 -25.91
N THR A 104 1.03 -11.17 -25.87
CA THR A 104 0.96 -10.30 -27.06
C THR A 104 2.15 -10.54 -27.98
N ALA A 105 3.38 -10.58 -27.46
CA ALA A 105 4.56 -10.83 -28.27
C ALA A 105 4.59 -12.24 -28.90
N ALA A 106 3.92 -13.22 -28.27
CA ALA A 106 3.78 -14.57 -28.80
C ALA A 106 2.73 -14.65 -29.91
N THR A 107 1.58 -13.98 -29.75
CA THR A 107 0.46 -13.98 -30.70
C THR A 107 0.70 -13.08 -31.92
N MET A 108 1.58 -12.08 -31.82
CA MET A 108 2.05 -11.26 -32.95
C MET A 108 2.66 -12.06 -34.11
N ARG A 109 3.09 -13.30 -33.90
CA ARG A 109 3.57 -14.18 -34.99
C ARG A 109 2.44 -14.78 -35.83
N LEU A 110 1.22 -14.80 -35.30
CA LEU A 110 0.05 -15.48 -35.89
C LEU A 110 -0.96 -14.48 -36.49
N SER A 111 -0.89 -13.22 -36.07
CA SER A 111 -1.78 -12.14 -36.51
C SER A 111 -0.96 -11.01 -37.14
N ASP A 112 -1.24 -10.67 -38.40
CA ASP A 112 -0.65 -9.50 -39.08
C ASP A 112 -1.07 -8.16 -38.44
N SER A 113 -2.05 -8.16 -37.53
CA SER A 113 -2.46 -6.97 -36.77
C SER A 113 -2.02 -7.08 -35.31
N MET A 114 -1.35 -6.03 -34.81
CA MET A 114 -1.10 -5.86 -33.40
C MET A 114 -2.45 -5.72 -32.68
N SER A 115 -2.82 -6.72 -31.88
CA SER A 115 -4.07 -6.70 -31.12
C SER A 115 -3.96 -5.66 -30.01
N LYS A 116 -4.94 -4.75 -29.96
CA LYS A 116 -5.03 -3.71 -28.94
C LYS A 116 -5.45 -4.35 -27.62
N SER A 117 -4.67 -4.15 -26.55
CA SER A 117 -4.97 -4.71 -25.23
C SER A 117 -5.59 -3.67 -24.30
N THR A 118 -6.88 -3.84 -24.01
CA THR A 118 -7.61 -3.05 -23.01
C THR A 118 -7.23 -3.43 -21.58
N GLU A 119 -6.85 -4.69 -21.35
CA GLU A 119 -6.45 -5.18 -20.02
C GLU A 119 -5.09 -4.61 -19.59
N VAL A 120 -4.08 -4.63 -20.48
CA VAL A 120 -2.79 -3.97 -20.23
C VAL A 120 -3.01 -2.48 -19.93
N MET A 121 -3.93 -1.82 -20.65
CA MET A 121 -4.25 -0.43 -20.41
C MET A 121 -4.83 -0.19 -19.00
N LYS A 122 -5.82 -0.99 -18.59
CA LYS A 122 -6.45 -0.92 -17.26
C LYS A 122 -5.39 -1.11 -16.16
N GLN A 123 -4.53 -2.09 -16.33
CA GLN A 123 -3.42 -2.36 -15.41
C GLN A 123 -2.46 -1.16 -15.34
N MET A 124 -2.05 -0.58 -16.47
CA MET A 124 -1.20 0.62 -16.47
C MET A 124 -1.87 1.80 -15.78
N ASN A 125 -3.17 2.03 -15.97
CA ASN A 125 -3.89 3.14 -15.33
C ASN A 125 -3.92 3.01 -13.80
N SER A 126 -4.11 1.79 -13.27
CA SER A 126 -4.05 1.55 -11.82
C SER A 126 -2.65 1.81 -11.24
N LEU A 127 -1.60 1.51 -12.01
CA LEU A 127 -0.21 1.68 -11.57
C LEU A 127 0.28 3.13 -11.60
N VAL A 128 -0.26 3.99 -12.48
CA VAL A 128 0.09 5.43 -12.52
C VAL A 128 -0.22 6.13 -11.19
N ARG A 129 -1.17 5.61 -10.41
CA ARG A 129 -1.54 6.19 -9.11
C ARG A 129 -0.53 5.93 -8.00
N ILE A 130 0.53 5.18 -8.28
CA ILE A 130 1.56 4.80 -7.32
C ILE A 130 2.75 5.75 -7.50
N PRO A 131 3.03 6.66 -6.55
CA PRO A 131 4.03 7.72 -6.72
C PRO A 131 5.42 7.22 -7.10
N GLU A 132 5.81 6.03 -6.60
CA GLU A 132 7.13 5.45 -6.84
C GLU A 132 7.37 5.01 -8.30
N MET A 133 6.32 4.83 -9.09
CA MET A 133 6.38 4.34 -10.47
C MET A 133 5.59 5.19 -11.47
N GLU A 134 5.00 6.30 -11.01
CA GLU A 134 4.16 7.17 -11.84
C GLU A 134 4.86 7.57 -13.14
N GLU A 135 6.11 8.05 -13.06
CA GLU A 135 6.86 8.52 -14.22
C GLU A 135 7.14 7.39 -15.23
N SER A 136 7.63 6.24 -14.75
CA SER A 136 8.02 5.11 -15.60
C SER A 136 6.81 4.50 -16.30
N ILE A 137 5.72 4.27 -15.55
CA ILE A 137 4.45 3.74 -16.08
C ILE A 137 3.78 4.74 -17.02
N SER A 138 3.75 6.03 -16.68
CA SER A 138 3.15 7.08 -17.53
C SER A 138 3.88 7.22 -18.85
N SER A 139 5.22 7.13 -18.84
CA SER A 139 6.03 7.10 -20.06
C SER A 139 5.71 5.86 -20.92
N MET A 140 5.72 4.66 -20.31
CA MET A 140 5.38 3.43 -21.01
C MET A 140 3.96 3.47 -21.60
N LYS A 141 2.98 3.99 -20.86
CA LYS A 141 1.60 4.16 -21.34
C LYS A 141 1.57 5.01 -22.63
N ARG A 142 2.29 6.13 -22.66
CA ARG A 142 2.39 6.99 -23.85
C ARG A 142 3.10 6.29 -25.02
N GLU A 143 4.17 5.54 -24.76
CA GLU A 143 4.84 4.73 -25.78
C GLU A 143 3.91 3.67 -26.37
N MET A 144 3.18 2.93 -25.52
CA MET A 144 2.23 1.90 -25.93
C MET A 144 1.05 2.47 -26.73
N MET A 145 0.53 3.64 -26.35
CA MET A 145 -0.52 4.34 -27.12
C MET A 145 -0.02 4.74 -28.50
N ARG A 146 1.18 5.33 -28.59
CA ARG A 146 1.78 5.75 -29.87
C ARG A 146 2.08 4.58 -30.79
N ALA A 147 2.50 3.45 -30.23
CA ALA A 147 2.71 2.24 -31.00
C ALA A 147 1.38 1.63 -31.48
N GLY A 148 0.25 1.99 -30.87
CA GLY A 148 -1.07 1.43 -31.16
C GLY A 148 -1.35 0.11 -30.42
N LEU A 149 -0.58 -0.21 -29.38
CA LEU A 149 -0.77 -1.41 -28.57
C LEU A 149 -1.96 -1.27 -27.62
N ILE A 150 -2.23 -0.06 -27.15
CA ILE A 150 -3.36 0.27 -26.29
C ILE A 150 -4.10 1.47 -26.89
N GLU A 151 -5.42 1.54 -26.70
CA GLU A 151 -6.25 2.66 -27.17
C GLU A 151 -6.49 3.67 -26.05
N GLU A 152 -6.79 4.94 -26.39
CA GLU A 152 -7.34 5.88 -25.42
C GLU A 152 -8.78 5.48 -25.09
N MET A 153 -8.99 4.75 -24.01
CA MET A 153 -10.29 4.64 -23.37
C MET A 153 -10.53 5.87 -22.48
N LEU A 154 -11.70 6.50 -22.61
CA LEU A 154 -12.22 7.44 -21.62
C LEU A 154 -12.44 6.68 -20.32
N ASP A 155 -11.87 7.19 -19.24
CA ASP A 155 -11.86 6.54 -17.93
C ASP A 155 -13.27 6.69 -17.29
N GLU A 156 -14.18 5.78 -17.63
CA GLU A 156 -15.55 5.75 -17.09
C GLU A 156 -15.54 5.15 -15.69
N GLY A 157 -15.59 6.02 -14.67
CA GLY A 157 -15.82 5.61 -13.28
C GLY A 157 -14.61 4.94 -12.63
N MET A 158 -13.59 5.74 -12.31
CA MET A 158 -12.50 5.31 -11.44
C MET A 158 -13.05 4.85 -10.08
N GLU A 159 -12.86 3.57 -9.74
CA GLU A 159 -12.90 3.13 -8.33
C GLU A 159 -11.83 3.92 -7.56
N GLU A 160 -12.30 4.68 -6.57
CA GLU A 160 -11.50 5.41 -5.60
C GLU A 160 -10.76 4.38 -4.75
N MET A 161 -9.51 4.07 -5.13
CA MET A 161 -8.60 3.36 -4.24
C MET A 161 -8.18 4.34 -3.15
N ASP A 162 -9.03 4.48 -2.14
CA ASP A 162 -8.80 5.04 -0.81
C ASP A 162 -8.75 6.58 -0.73
N GLY A 163 -9.90 7.16 -0.39
CA GLY A 163 -10.06 8.52 0.13
C GLY A 163 -9.73 8.65 1.65
N PRO A 164 -10.17 9.74 2.32
CA PRO A 164 -9.81 10.13 3.70
C PRO A 164 -10.24 9.16 4.83
N GLU A 165 -10.81 8.00 4.54
CA GLU A 165 -11.17 6.95 5.51
C GLU A 165 -9.96 6.33 6.23
N LEU A 166 -8.75 6.56 5.73
CA LEU A 166 -7.51 5.96 6.23
C LEU A 166 -7.10 6.39 7.65
N GLU A 167 -7.55 7.55 8.15
CA GLU A 167 -7.06 8.12 9.42
C GLU A 167 -7.85 7.63 10.65
N GLU A 168 -9.19 7.53 10.57
CA GLU A 168 -10.01 6.97 11.66
C GLU A 168 -9.77 5.47 11.85
N GLU A 169 -9.62 4.71 10.76
CA GLU A 169 -9.36 3.27 10.82
C GLU A 169 -8.00 2.95 11.45
N ALA A 170 -7.01 3.86 11.29
CA ALA A 170 -5.70 3.68 11.88
C ALA A 170 -5.73 3.70 13.42
N GLU A 171 -6.66 4.45 14.04
CA GLU A 171 -6.79 4.47 15.51
C GLU A 171 -7.32 3.15 16.05
N VAL A 172 -8.27 2.53 15.34
CA VAL A 172 -8.84 1.22 15.69
C VAL A 172 -7.81 0.10 15.54
N GLU A 173 -6.90 0.22 14.57
CA GLU A 173 -5.87 -0.80 14.31
C GLU A 173 -4.67 -0.72 15.25
N VAL A 174 -4.47 0.39 15.97
CA VAL A 174 -3.38 0.52 16.96
C VAL A 174 -3.45 -0.58 18.02
N ASP A 175 -4.65 -0.86 18.55
CA ASP A 175 -4.80 -1.84 19.62
C ASP A 175 -4.42 -3.25 19.17
N LYS A 176 -4.82 -3.62 17.94
CA LYS A 176 -4.44 -4.89 17.29
C LYS A 176 -2.92 -5.00 17.11
N VAL A 177 -2.26 -3.93 16.68
CA VAL A 177 -0.80 -3.90 16.54
C VAL A 177 -0.11 -4.15 17.89
N LEU A 178 -0.61 -3.57 18.97
CA LEU A 178 -0.05 -3.77 20.30
C LEU A 178 -0.30 -5.19 20.83
N GLU A 179 -1.44 -5.81 20.47
CA GLU A 179 -1.71 -7.23 20.71
C GLU A 179 -0.72 -8.14 20.00
N ASP A 180 -0.51 -7.93 18.70
CA ASP A 180 0.43 -8.71 17.89
C ASP A 180 1.88 -8.61 18.42
N LEU A 181 2.22 -7.48 19.03
CA LEU A 181 3.53 -7.26 19.66
C LEU A 181 3.62 -7.84 21.08
N ALA A 182 2.54 -8.43 21.59
CA ALA A 182 2.40 -8.93 22.95
C ALA A 182 2.74 -7.87 24.02
N ILE A 183 2.32 -6.63 23.78
CA ILE A 183 2.47 -5.56 24.76
C ILE A 183 1.50 -5.80 25.93
N ASP A 184 1.99 -5.60 27.15
CA ASP A 184 1.22 -5.82 28.37
C ASP A 184 -0.10 -5.03 28.36
N ALA A 185 -1.17 -5.65 28.88
CA ALA A 185 -2.51 -5.09 28.89
C ALA A 185 -2.60 -3.75 29.65
N SER A 186 -1.80 -3.56 30.71
CA SER A 186 -1.78 -2.32 31.47
C SER A 186 -1.18 -1.16 30.65
N VAL A 187 -0.09 -1.43 29.93
CA VAL A 187 0.55 -0.46 29.01
C VAL A 187 -0.36 -0.17 27.82
N ARG A 188 -1.00 -1.20 27.24
CA ARG A 188 -1.97 -1.03 26.15
C ARG A 188 -3.13 -0.12 26.54
N MET A 189 -3.73 -0.32 27.71
CA MET A 189 -4.82 0.53 28.21
C MET A 189 -4.38 1.99 28.41
N ALA A 190 -3.14 2.23 28.87
CA ALA A 190 -2.60 3.58 28.98
C ALA A 190 -2.38 4.24 27.60
N VAL A 191 -2.09 3.45 26.56
CA VAL A 191 -1.84 3.90 25.18
C VAL A 191 -3.14 4.15 24.40
N THR A 192 -4.11 3.23 24.46
CA THR A 192 -5.34 3.30 23.65
C THR A 192 -6.49 4.01 24.36
N ARG A 193 -6.45 4.12 25.70
CA ARG A 193 -7.47 4.79 26.53
C ARG A 193 -6.86 5.68 27.61
N PRO A 194 -6.14 6.74 27.24
CA PRO A 194 -5.47 7.62 28.20
C PRO A 194 -6.43 8.29 29.19
N GLN A 195 -7.72 8.45 28.86
CA GLN A 195 -8.73 9.02 29.75
C GLN A 195 -9.24 8.06 30.85
N ALA A 196 -9.10 6.74 30.68
CA ALA A 196 -9.52 5.76 31.69
C ALA A 196 -8.49 5.59 32.82
N ALA A 197 -7.22 5.87 32.54
CA ALA A 197 -6.14 5.82 33.54
C ALA A 197 -6.24 6.93 34.62
N GLY A 198 -6.97 8.02 34.32
CA GLY A 198 -7.19 9.12 35.27
C GLY A 198 -8.26 8.88 36.33
N GLN A 199 -9.02 7.76 36.25
CA GLN A 199 -10.12 7.46 37.18
C GLN A 199 -9.77 6.40 38.25
N LEU A 200 -8.54 5.91 38.28
CA LEU A 200 -8.04 5.01 39.34
C LEU A 200 -7.08 5.74 40.30
N ALA A 201 -7.41 6.98 40.68
CA ALA A 201 -6.86 7.58 41.90
C ALA A 201 -7.60 6.99 43.11
N PRO A 202 -6.91 6.70 44.24
CA PRO A 202 -7.52 5.97 45.34
C PRO A 202 -8.67 6.78 45.93
N ALA A 203 -9.84 6.16 46.04
CA ALA A 203 -10.96 6.68 46.79
C ALA A 203 -10.48 7.02 48.20
N GLN A 204 -10.39 8.32 48.50
CA GLN A 204 -10.10 8.80 49.84
C GLN A 204 -11.18 8.22 50.76
N ALA A 205 -10.71 7.44 51.73
CA ALA A 205 -11.55 6.84 52.76
C ALA A 205 -12.34 7.94 53.47
N ALA A 206 -13.66 7.92 53.31
CA ALA A 206 -14.56 8.66 54.19
C ALA A 206 -14.49 8.05 55.60
N PRO A 207 -14.33 8.84 56.67
CA PRO A 207 -14.35 8.29 58.01
C PRO A 207 -15.78 7.88 58.37
N VAL A 208 -15.97 6.59 58.62
CA VAL A 208 -17.15 6.04 59.28
C VAL A 208 -16.89 6.07 60.78
N GLY A 209 -17.74 6.78 61.52
CA GLY A 209 -17.78 6.77 62.99
C GLY A 209 -19.23 6.86 63.49
N GLU A 210 -19.76 5.68 63.83
CA GLU A 210 -20.95 5.30 64.63
C GLU A 210 -21.60 6.41 65.51
N SER A 211 -22.91 6.68 65.43
CA SER A 211 -24.06 5.97 66.05
C SER A 211 -24.00 5.93 67.60
N ARG A 212 -25.00 6.31 68.43
CA ARG A 212 -26.46 6.06 68.44
C ARG A 212 -27.12 6.77 69.65
N GLN A 213 -28.42 7.13 69.49
CA GLN A 213 -29.53 7.11 70.50
C GLN A 213 -29.46 8.13 71.69
N ALA A 214 -30.55 8.66 72.26
CA ALA A 214 -31.94 8.22 72.37
C ALA A 214 -32.93 9.40 72.57
N VAL A 215 -34.20 9.11 72.29
CA VAL A 215 -35.41 9.90 72.56
C VAL A 215 -35.75 9.89 74.06
N THR A 216 -36.25 11.01 74.64
CA THR A 216 -37.56 11.12 75.35
C THR A 216 -37.80 12.51 75.97
N GLY A 217 -38.92 13.12 75.56
CA GLY A 217 -39.88 14.04 76.22
C GLY A 217 -39.59 14.86 77.50
N GLY A 218 -40.18 16.07 77.53
CA GLY A 218 -40.48 16.83 78.75
C GLY A 218 -41.06 18.24 78.48
N TYR A 219 -42.32 18.46 78.89
CA TYR A 219 -43.11 19.69 78.80
C TYR A 219 -42.87 20.67 79.97
N ALA A 220 -43.26 21.94 79.77
CA ALA A 220 -43.59 23.00 80.75
C ALA A 220 -42.38 23.69 81.44
N THR A 221 -42.35 25.00 81.69
CA THR A 221 -43.36 26.08 81.79
C THR A 221 -42.85 27.38 81.18
#